data_AF-A0A6L2Q178-F1
#
_entry.id   AF-A0A6L2Q178-F1
#
_cell.length_a   1.000
_cell.length_b   1.000
_cell.length_c   1.000
_cell.angle_alpha   90.00
_cell.angle_beta   90.00
_cell.angle_gamma   90.00
#
_symmetry.space_group_name_H-M   'P 1'
#
loop_
_entity.id
_entity.type
_entity.pdbx_description
1 polymer ?
#
loop_
_entity_poly.entity_id
_entity_poly.type
_entity_poly.pdbx_seq_one_letter_code
_entity_poly.pdbx_strand_id
1 'polypeptide(L)'
;MLILTVFIITSYSATIVSLLQTSSNAINTLQDLMKSRLRLSMIDIFETTDPEVTNIFKEKLYTQPFKEAFTTQDVGMEKIRRGLYAYHGLAGAYKIVSDTYEDHEKCRFKEINMFTSLHQCFTARKDSPYTPHIKERTCWLREVGLIDRENKCWFYHKPKCETAGQNFVSVGIQEFYPVLVVLAYGIIGSALILVTEILFFKRQQANCCALHFISDVTVVHESGNHAEKTEYNPNQIITKRRNKYRQRNF
;
A
#
# COMPACT_ATOMS: atom_id res chain seq x y z
N MET A 1 31.13 8.89 -11.17
CA MET A 1 30.48 8.11 -10.09
C MET A 1 29.38 8.89 -9.37
N LEU A 2 29.61 10.14 -8.93
CA LEU A 2 28.59 10.95 -8.24
C LEU A 2 27.35 11.29 -9.09
N ILE A 3 27.52 11.57 -10.38
CA ILE A 3 26.40 11.86 -11.30
C ILE A 3 25.48 10.63 -11.42
N LEU A 4 26.07 9.45 -11.58
CA LEU A 4 25.34 8.18 -11.68
C LEU A 4 24.55 7.87 -10.41
N THR A 5 25.13 8.10 -9.22
CA THR A 5 24.40 7.92 -7.95
C THR A 5 23.22 8.89 -7.81
N VAL A 6 23.38 10.15 -8.24
CA VAL A 6 22.27 11.12 -8.20
C VAL A 6 21.13 10.68 -9.11
N PHE A 7 21.42 10.25 -10.35
CA PHE A 7 20.39 9.75 -11.27
C PHE A 7 19.66 8.50 -10.76
N ILE A 8 20.37 7.56 -10.13
CA ILE A 8 19.73 6.37 -9.55
C ILE A 8 18.82 6.75 -8.38
N ILE A 9 19.25 7.64 -7.48
CA ILE A 9 18.45 8.04 -6.32
C ILE A 9 17.19 8.80 -6.76
N THR A 10 17.31 9.72 -7.72
CA THR A 10 16.16 10.50 -8.20
C THR A 10 15.16 9.63 -8.95
N SER A 11 15.62 8.74 -9.83
CA SER A 11 14.74 7.81 -10.54
C SER A 11 14.04 6.84 -9.59
N TYR A 12 14.76 6.22 -8.66
CA TYR A 12 14.20 5.30 -7.68
C TYR A 12 13.15 5.96 -6.78
N SER A 13 13.44 7.17 -6.28
CA SER A 13 12.52 7.94 -5.45
C SER A 13 11.23 8.30 -6.21
N ALA A 14 11.36 8.72 -7.48
CA ALA A 14 10.21 9.02 -8.32
C ALA A 14 9.35 7.77 -8.60
N THR A 15 9.97 6.62 -8.86
CA THR A 15 9.24 5.36 -9.07
C THR A 15 8.46 4.93 -7.83
N ILE A 16 9.04 5.03 -6.63
CA ILE A 16 8.33 4.70 -5.40
C ILE A 16 7.13 5.63 -5.19
N VAL A 17 7.31 6.94 -5.33
CA VAL A 17 6.23 7.92 -5.17
C VAL A 17 5.10 7.64 -6.16
N SER A 18 5.45 7.35 -7.42
CA SER A 18 4.48 6.98 -8.45
C SER A 18 3.70 5.70 -8.08
N LEU A 19 4.38 4.67 -7.58
CA LEU A 19 3.73 3.43 -7.15
C LEU A 19 2.78 3.64 -5.96
N LEU A 20 3.15 4.48 -4.99
CA LEU A 20 2.32 4.79 -3.82
C LEU A 20 1.12 5.69 -4.19
N GLN A 21 1.30 6.60 -5.15
CA GLN A 21 0.22 7.47 -5.63
C GLN A 21 -0.75 6.74 -6.59
N THR A 22 -0.31 5.65 -7.21
CA THR A 22 -1.14 4.91 -8.16
C THR A 22 -2.27 4.19 -7.42
N SER A 23 -3.51 4.57 -7.70
CA SER A 23 -4.68 3.89 -7.15
C SER A 23 -4.76 2.44 -7.65
N SER A 24 -5.17 1.52 -6.76
CA SER A 24 -5.32 0.10 -7.12
C SER A 24 -6.52 -0.14 -8.05
N ASN A 25 -6.31 -0.93 -9.11
CA ASN A 25 -7.34 -1.39 -10.05
C ASN A 25 -7.95 -2.76 -9.69
N ALA A 26 -7.84 -3.19 -8.43
CA ALA A 26 -8.29 -4.52 -8.00
C ALA A 26 -9.82 -4.73 -8.00
N ILE A 27 -10.62 -3.67 -7.86
CA ILE A 27 -12.09 -3.78 -7.73
C ILE A 27 -12.75 -2.88 -8.76
N ASN A 28 -13.29 -3.48 -9.82
CA ASN A 28 -14.04 -2.75 -10.85
C ASN A 28 -15.39 -3.39 -11.17
N THR A 29 -15.54 -4.69 -10.88
CA THR A 29 -16.79 -5.41 -11.12
C THR A 29 -17.54 -5.71 -9.84
N LEU A 30 -18.82 -6.03 -10.01
CA LEU A 30 -19.69 -6.43 -8.94
C LEU A 30 -19.22 -7.75 -8.27
N GLN A 31 -18.62 -8.67 -9.04
CA GLN A 31 -18.00 -9.89 -8.53
C GLN A 31 -16.73 -9.63 -7.70
N ASP A 32 -15.92 -8.65 -8.09
CA ASP A 32 -14.74 -8.25 -7.30
C ASP A 32 -15.18 -7.68 -5.95
N LEU A 33 -16.28 -6.90 -5.95
CA LEU A 33 -16.87 -6.37 -4.72
C LEU A 33 -17.33 -7.50 -3.79
N MET A 34 -17.93 -8.58 -4.31
CA MET A 34 -18.30 -9.76 -3.51
C MET A 34 -17.09 -10.41 -2.83
N LYS A 35 -16.00 -10.63 -3.57
CA LYS A 35 -14.78 -11.27 -3.06
C LYS A 35 -13.96 -10.36 -2.13
N SER A 36 -14.17 -9.04 -2.22
CA SER A 36 -13.45 -8.06 -1.42
C SER A 36 -13.81 -8.14 0.06
N ARG A 37 -12.99 -7.53 0.93
CA ARG A 37 -13.29 -7.37 2.37
C ARG A 37 -14.16 -6.14 2.67
N LEU A 38 -14.65 -5.45 1.64
CA LEU A 38 -15.48 -4.27 1.81
C LEU A 38 -16.83 -4.67 2.43
N ARG A 39 -17.32 -3.83 3.34
CA ARG A 39 -18.71 -3.86 3.81
C ARG A 39 -19.57 -3.03 2.87
N LEU A 40 -20.80 -3.47 2.63
CA LEU A 40 -21.77 -2.79 1.77
C LEU A 40 -22.91 -2.23 2.62
N SER A 41 -23.40 -1.05 2.25
CA SER A 41 -24.63 -0.45 2.78
C SER A 41 -25.40 0.33 1.73
N MET A 42 -26.65 0.64 2.03
CA MET A 42 -27.62 1.25 1.11
C MET A 42 -28.60 2.15 1.89
N ILE A 43 -29.32 3.03 1.19
CA ILE A 43 -30.37 3.88 1.81
C ILE A 43 -31.57 3.04 2.20
N ASP A 44 -32.06 2.23 1.27
CA ASP A 44 -33.35 1.56 1.38
C ASP A 44 -33.29 0.15 0.79
N ILE A 45 -34.31 -0.65 1.07
CA ILE A 45 -34.46 -2.00 0.54
C ILE A 45 -34.97 -1.90 -0.90
N PHE A 46 -34.21 -2.47 -1.84
CA PHE A 46 -34.63 -2.59 -3.22
C PHE A 46 -34.85 -4.05 -3.57
N GLU A 47 -36.03 -4.35 -4.10
CA GLU A 47 -36.28 -5.64 -4.73
C GLU A 47 -35.66 -5.64 -6.12
N THR A 48 -34.92 -6.70 -6.43
CA THR A 48 -34.25 -6.89 -7.71
C THR A 48 -34.51 -8.29 -8.23
N THR A 49 -34.69 -8.39 -9.54
CA THR A 49 -34.84 -9.67 -10.26
C THR A 49 -33.49 -10.26 -10.64
N ASP A 50 -32.42 -9.46 -10.60
CA ASP A 50 -31.10 -9.88 -11.06
C ASP A 50 -30.45 -10.83 -10.03
N PRO A 51 -30.04 -12.04 -10.45
CA PRO A 51 -29.52 -13.04 -9.52
C PRO A 51 -28.17 -12.62 -8.91
N GLU A 52 -27.33 -11.90 -9.66
CA GLU A 52 -26.03 -11.42 -9.18
C GLU A 52 -26.18 -10.40 -8.05
N VAL A 53 -27.08 -9.42 -8.23
CA VAL A 53 -27.39 -8.40 -7.22
C VAL A 53 -28.05 -9.03 -5.99
N THR A 54 -28.94 -10.00 -6.21
CA THR A 54 -29.59 -10.75 -5.13
C THR A 54 -28.57 -11.50 -4.27
N ASN A 55 -27.56 -12.12 -4.88
CA ASN A 55 -26.51 -12.84 -4.15
C ASN A 55 -25.68 -11.89 -3.29
N ILE A 56 -25.37 -10.69 -3.78
CA ILE A 56 -24.65 -9.68 -3.01
C ILE A 56 -25.43 -9.22 -1.80
N PHE A 57 -26.73 -8.97 -1.97
CA PHE A 57 -27.57 -8.59 -0.85
C PHE A 57 -27.58 -9.68 0.22
N LYS A 58 -27.68 -10.95 -0.17
CA LYS A 58 -27.64 -12.08 0.78
C LYS A 58 -26.30 -12.24 1.48
N GLU A 59 -25.18 -12.18 0.75
CA GLU A 59 -23.86 -12.46 1.32
C GLU A 59 -23.26 -11.27 2.07
N LYS A 60 -23.49 -10.03 1.59
CA LYS A 60 -22.84 -8.83 2.12
C LYS A 60 -23.79 -7.94 2.92
N LEU A 61 -25.01 -7.74 2.47
CA LEU A 61 -25.91 -6.74 3.08
C LEU A 61 -26.66 -7.34 4.28
N TYR A 62 -27.32 -8.49 4.09
CA TYR A 62 -28.17 -9.13 5.11
C TYR A 62 -27.39 -9.91 6.17
N THR A 63 -26.10 -10.15 5.97
CA THR A 63 -25.21 -10.70 7.02
C THR A 63 -24.85 -9.68 8.09
N GLN A 64 -25.05 -8.40 7.82
CA GLN A 64 -24.77 -7.29 8.73
C GLN A 64 -26.03 -6.91 9.53
N PRO A 65 -25.88 -6.28 10.72
CA PRO A 65 -27.02 -5.77 11.46
C PRO A 65 -27.73 -4.67 10.66
N PHE A 66 -29.05 -4.56 10.83
CA PHE A 66 -29.91 -3.65 10.06
C PHE A 66 -29.39 -2.20 10.02
N LYS A 67 -28.89 -1.69 11.16
CA LYS A 67 -28.35 -0.33 11.29
C LYS A 67 -27.04 -0.10 10.50
N GLU A 68 -26.26 -1.14 10.23
CA GLU A 68 -25.04 -1.03 9.42
C GLU A 68 -25.31 -1.25 7.93
N ALA A 69 -26.31 -2.08 7.61
CA ALA A 69 -26.75 -2.34 6.25
C ALA A 69 -27.50 -1.15 5.65
N PHE A 70 -28.39 -0.52 6.42
CA PHE A 70 -29.20 0.61 5.97
C PHE A 70 -28.77 1.89 6.66
N THR A 71 -28.19 2.80 5.89
CA THR A 71 -27.66 4.08 6.40
C THR A 71 -27.96 5.22 5.45
N THR A 72 -28.05 6.44 5.99
CA THR A 72 -28.20 7.65 5.19
C THR A 72 -26.97 7.90 4.33
N GLN A 73 -27.16 8.70 3.28
CA GLN A 73 -26.11 9.01 2.31
C GLN A 73 -24.92 9.72 2.95
N ASP A 74 -25.15 10.68 3.84
CA ASP A 74 -24.06 11.41 4.51
C ASP A 74 -23.16 10.46 5.32
N VAL A 75 -23.78 9.57 6.09
CA VAL A 75 -23.05 8.58 6.90
C VAL A 75 -22.35 7.55 6.02
N GLY A 76 -23.01 7.11 4.95
CA GLY A 76 -22.43 6.18 3.97
C GLY A 76 -21.19 6.74 3.29
N MET A 77 -21.25 7.99 2.84
CA MET A 77 -20.13 8.68 2.23
C MET A 77 -18.99 8.92 3.24
N GLU A 78 -19.31 9.32 4.47
CA GLU A 78 -18.28 9.46 5.52
C GLU A 78 -17.55 8.13 5.80
N LYS A 79 -18.28 7.01 5.80
CA LYS A 79 -17.66 5.67 5.93
C LYS A 79 -16.78 5.31 4.74
N ILE A 80 -17.14 5.68 3.52
CA ILE A 80 -16.27 5.52 2.34
C ILE A 80 -14.95 6.27 2.56
N ARG A 81 -15.00 7.50 3.11
CA ARG A 81 -13.81 8.30 3.38
C ARG A 81 -12.87 7.65 4.40
N ARG A 82 -13.42 6.98 5.43
CA ARG A 82 -12.64 6.22 6.43
C ARG A 82 -12.00 4.93 5.85
N GLY A 83 -12.40 4.53 4.64
CA GLY A 83 -11.84 3.39 3.92
C GLY A 83 -12.52 2.06 4.24
N LEU A 84 -12.26 1.06 3.40
CA LEU A 84 -12.77 -0.31 3.50
C LEU A 84 -14.32 -0.44 3.50
N TYR A 85 -15.01 0.49 2.85
CA TYR A 85 -16.47 0.51 2.79
C TYR A 85 -16.98 0.78 1.37
N ALA A 86 -18.12 0.21 1.03
CA ALA A 86 -18.86 0.46 -0.19
C ALA A 86 -20.28 0.91 0.16
N TYR A 87 -20.78 1.88 -0.59
CA TYR A 87 -22.11 2.44 -0.38
C TYR A 87 -22.85 2.50 -1.70
N HIS A 88 -24.07 1.99 -1.71
CA HIS A 88 -24.98 2.16 -2.83
C HIS A 88 -25.78 3.47 -2.65
N GLY A 89 -25.46 4.47 -3.48
CA GLY A 89 -26.12 5.77 -3.50
C GLY A 89 -26.66 6.13 -4.87
N LEU A 90 -27.64 7.03 -4.88
CA LEU A 90 -28.15 7.66 -6.10
C LEU A 90 -27.26 8.86 -6.50
N ALA A 91 -27.68 9.61 -7.52
CA ALA A 91 -26.97 10.80 -7.99
C ALA A 91 -26.69 11.85 -6.90
N GLY A 92 -27.48 11.88 -5.82
CA GLY A 92 -27.21 12.75 -4.67
C GLY A 92 -25.84 12.51 -4.04
N ALA A 93 -25.29 11.29 -4.11
CA ALA A 93 -24.00 10.97 -3.52
C ALA A 93 -22.87 11.78 -4.19
N TYR A 94 -22.99 12.03 -5.50
CA TYR A 94 -22.03 12.85 -6.23
C TYR A 94 -22.01 14.30 -5.76
N LYS A 95 -23.13 14.83 -5.28
CA LYS A 95 -23.18 16.16 -4.66
C LYS A 95 -22.31 16.21 -3.40
N ILE A 96 -22.52 15.25 -2.49
CA ILE A 96 -21.76 15.19 -1.23
C ILE A 96 -20.26 15.10 -1.52
N VAL A 97 -19.87 14.24 -2.47
CA VAL A 97 -18.45 14.11 -2.86
C VAL A 97 -17.93 15.42 -3.45
N SER A 98 -18.69 16.09 -4.30
CA SER A 98 -18.30 17.37 -4.88
C SER A 98 -18.07 18.45 -3.82
N ASP A 99 -18.96 18.51 -2.82
CA ASP A 99 -19.00 19.59 -1.83
C ASP A 99 -18.05 19.35 -0.65
N THR A 100 -17.79 18.09 -0.26
CA THR A 100 -17.09 17.77 0.99
C THR A 100 -15.73 17.09 0.82
N TYR A 101 -15.44 16.50 -0.34
CA TYR A 101 -14.19 15.75 -0.55
C TYR A 101 -13.11 16.66 -1.08
N GLU A 102 -11.88 16.36 -0.71
CA GLU A 102 -10.71 16.98 -1.31
C GLU A 102 -10.44 16.37 -2.70
N ASP A 103 -9.73 17.10 -3.55
CA ASP A 103 -9.51 16.68 -4.94
C ASP A 103 -8.75 15.33 -5.02
N HIS A 104 -7.81 15.10 -4.11
CA HIS A 104 -7.08 13.84 -4.02
C HIS A 104 -8.00 12.65 -3.66
N GLU A 105 -9.07 12.88 -2.89
CA GLU A 105 -10.06 11.87 -2.52
C GLU A 105 -11.02 11.59 -3.68
N LYS A 106 -11.42 12.65 -4.42
CA LYS A 106 -12.26 12.53 -5.63
C LYS A 106 -11.59 11.64 -6.68
N CYS A 107 -10.27 11.77 -6.88
CA CYS A 107 -9.53 10.96 -7.85
C CYS A 107 -9.42 9.47 -7.46
N ARG A 108 -9.49 9.15 -6.16
CA ARG A 108 -9.45 7.76 -5.65
C ARG A 108 -10.82 7.10 -5.59
N PHE A 109 -11.89 7.89 -5.67
CA PHE A 109 -13.25 7.39 -5.66
C PHE A 109 -13.52 6.53 -6.90
N LYS A 110 -14.05 5.32 -6.66
CA LYS A 110 -14.43 4.37 -7.71
C LYS A 110 -15.92 4.10 -7.66
N GLU A 111 -16.50 4.02 -8.85
CA GLU A 111 -17.89 3.67 -9.08
C GLU A 111 -17.95 2.26 -9.65
N ILE A 112 -18.91 1.47 -9.18
CA ILE A 112 -19.22 0.15 -9.70
C ILE A 112 -20.70 0.16 -10.03
N ASN A 113 -21.04 -0.16 -11.27
CA ASN A 113 -22.43 -0.25 -11.70
C ASN A 113 -23.08 -1.48 -11.05
N MET A 114 -23.99 -1.24 -10.11
CA MET A 114 -24.74 -2.31 -9.45
C MET A 114 -25.90 -2.83 -10.30
N PHE A 115 -26.52 -1.94 -11.08
CA PHE A 115 -27.61 -2.27 -12.01
C PHE A 115 -27.18 -1.93 -13.43
N THR A 116 -27.31 -2.88 -14.35
CA THR A 116 -26.85 -2.72 -15.73
C THR A 116 -27.71 -1.74 -16.53
N SER A 117 -29.00 -1.58 -16.18
CA SER A 117 -29.91 -0.69 -16.90
C SER A 117 -31.20 -0.39 -16.12
N LEU A 118 -31.22 0.73 -15.39
CA LEU A 118 -32.47 1.29 -14.86
C LEU A 118 -33.08 2.22 -15.91
N HIS A 119 -33.98 1.69 -16.73
CA HIS A 119 -34.76 2.52 -17.64
C HIS A 119 -35.90 3.17 -16.85
N GLN A 120 -35.84 4.48 -16.67
CA GLN A 120 -36.97 5.25 -16.19
C GLN A 120 -38.03 5.29 -17.30
N CYS A 121 -39.24 4.83 -16.97
CA CYS A 121 -40.36 4.76 -17.91
C CYS A 121 -41.56 5.52 -17.36
N PHE A 122 -42.32 6.15 -18.24
CA PHE A 122 -43.61 6.70 -17.87
C PHE A 122 -44.61 5.56 -17.64
N THR A 123 -45.31 5.62 -16.51
CA THR A 123 -46.37 4.67 -16.18
C THR A 123 -47.72 5.25 -16.57
N ALA A 124 -48.54 4.46 -17.27
CA ALA A 124 -49.92 4.81 -17.61
C ALA A 124 -50.87 3.68 -17.18
N ARG A 125 -52.15 4.01 -16.97
CA ARG A 125 -53.18 3.01 -16.68
C ARG A 125 -53.28 2.03 -17.86
N LYS A 126 -53.41 0.73 -17.54
CA LYS A 126 -53.67 -0.31 -18.55
C LYS A 126 -54.88 0.09 -19.40
N ASP A 127 -54.72 -0.01 -20.72
CA ASP A 127 -55.72 0.36 -21.73
C ASP A 127 -56.09 1.85 -21.78
N SER A 128 -55.21 2.74 -21.28
CA SER A 128 -55.40 4.18 -21.44
C SER A 128 -55.26 4.60 -22.92
N PRO A 129 -56.21 5.40 -23.46
CA PRO A 129 -56.15 5.89 -24.84
C PRO A 129 -54.95 6.82 -25.09
N TYR A 130 -54.32 7.34 -24.03
CA TYR A 130 -53.16 8.25 -24.14
C TYR A 130 -51.81 7.55 -24.21
N THR A 131 -51.77 6.23 -23.97
CA THR A 131 -50.52 5.44 -24.01
C THR A 131 -49.71 5.62 -25.30
N PRO A 132 -50.29 5.54 -26.53
CA PRO A 132 -49.52 5.74 -27.75
C PRO A 132 -48.95 7.16 -27.85
N HIS A 133 -49.71 8.18 -27.45
CA HIS A 133 -49.26 9.56 -27.47
C HIS A 133 -48.10 9.80 -26.51
N ILE A 134 -48.17 9.27 -25.29
CA ILE A 134 -47.08 9.38 -24.31
C ILE A 134 -45.82 8.68 -24.84
N LYS A 135 -45.97 7.50 -25.46
CA LYS A 135 -44.85 6.76 -26.05
C LYS A 135 -44.18 7.55 -27.18
N GLU A 136 -44.95 8.04 -28.14
CA GLU A 136 -44.45 8.83 -29.27
C GLU A 136 -43.70 10.08 -28.78
N ARG A 137 -44.30 10.84 -27.86
CA ARG A 137 -43.68 12.05 -27.32
C ARG A 137 -42.42 11.75 -26.50
N THR A 138 -42.40 10.63 -25.77
CA THR A 138 -41.20 10.21 -25.03
C THR A 138 -40.05 9.84 -25.95
N CYS A 139 -40.33 9.12 -27.05
CA CYS A 139 -39.32 8.83 -28.07
C CYS A 139 -38.80 10.12 -28.69
N TRP A 140 -39.68 11.04 -29.08
CA TRP A 140 -39.30 12.34 -29.62
C TRP A 140 -38.41 13.13 -28.64
N LEU A 141 -38.77 13.18 -27.35
CA LEU A 141 -37.97 13.84 -26.29
C LEU A 141 -36.55 13.25 -26.16
N ARG A 142 -36.41 11.94 -26.38
CA ARG A 142 -35.11 11.27 -26.41
C ARG A 142 -34.34 11.58 -27.70
N GLU A 143 -34.99 11.52 -28.85
CA GLU A 143 -34.39 11.77 -30.16
C GLU A 143 -33.85 13.19 -30.29
N VAL A 144 -34.58 14.19 -29.77
CA VAL A 144 -34.10 15.58 -29.75
C VAL A 144 -33.08 15.86 -28.63
N GLY A 145 -32.79 14.87 -27.79
CA GLY A 145 -31.82 15.00 -26.69
C GLY A 145 -32.30 15.85 -25.50
N LEU A 146 -33.61 16.13 -25.38
CA LEU A 146 -34.12 16.96 -24.28
C LEU A 146 -33.95 16.25 -22.93
N ILE A 147 -34.14 14.93 -22.90
CA ILE A 147 -33.90 14.11 -21.71
C ILE A 147 -32.43 14.20 -21.28
N ASP A 148 -31.49 14.14 -22.22
CA ASP A 148 -30.06 14.23 -21.89
C ASP A 148 -29.66 15.61 -21.38
N ARG A 149 -30.27 16.67 -21.92
CA ARG A 149 -30.07 18.04 -21.44
C ARG A 149 -30.59 18.19 -20.00
N GLU A 150 -31.80 17.70 -19.75
CA GLU A 150 -32.43 17.77 -18.43
C GLU A 150 -31.63 16.97 -17.41
N ASN A 151 -31.16 15.78 -17.80
CA ASN A 151 -30.32 14.97 -16.95
C ASN A 151 -29.03 15.70 -16.53
N LYS A 152 -28.43 16.48 -17.45
CA LYS A 152 -27.25 17.28 -17.15
C LYS A 152 -27.51 18.49 -16.26
N CYS A 153 -28.74 19.00 -16.28
CA CYS A 153 -29.12 20.17 -15.50
C CYS A 153 -29.48 19.81 -14.06
N TRP A 154 -30.18 18.68 -13.85
CA TRP A 154 -30.74 18.31 -12.55
C TRP A 154 -29.96 17.26 -11.79
N PHE A 155 -29.28 16.33 -12.49
CA PHE A 155 -28.51 15.31 -11.79
C PHE A 155 -27.07 15.75 -11.61
N TYR A 156 -26.56 15.55 -10.40
CA TYR A 156 -25.15 15.69 -10.12
C TYR A 156 -24.40 14.59 -10.86
N HIS A 157 -23.45 14.99 -11.69
CA HIS A 157 -22.55 14.07 -12.36
C HIS A 157 -21.35 13.74 -11.49
N LYS A 158 -20.68 12.65 -11.83
CA LYS A 158 -19.40 12.28 -11.25
C LYS A 158 -18.45 13.49 -11.28
N PRO A 159 -17.89 13.88 -10.12
CA PRO A 159 -16.96 15.00 -10.07
C PRO A 159 -15.71 14.70 -10.88
N LYS A 160 -15.25 15.69 -11.67
CA LYS A 160 -14.01 15.58 -12.43
C LYS A 160 -12.83 15.76 -11.48
N CYS A 161 -11.85 14.88 -11.61
CA CYS A 161 -10.55 15.04 -10.96
C CYS A 161 -9.74 16.04 -11.78
N GLU A 162 -9.66 17.30 -11.36
CA GLU A 162 -8.90 18.35 -12.07
C GLU A 162 -7.38 18.21 -11.89
N THR A 163 -6.93 17.62 -10.78
CA THR A 163 -5.51 17.48 -10.42
C THR A 163 -5.10 16.01 -10.38
N ALA A 164 -5.09 15.34 -11.52
CA ALA A 164 -4.59 13.96 -11.63
C ALA A 164 -3.07 13.82 -11.37
N GLY A 165 -2.32 14.93 -11.22
CA GLY A 165 -0.86 14.92 -11.34
C GLY A 165 -0.01 15.40 -10.16
N GLN A 166 -0.55 16.00 -9.09
CA GLN A 166 0.27 16.71 -8.08
C GLN A 166 -0.31 16.69 -6.65
N ASN A 167 -0.97 15.61 -6.22
CA ASN A 167 -1.46 15.53 -4.85
C ASN A 167 -0.54 14.63 -3.98
N PHE A 168 0.11 15.25 -3.00
CA PHE A 168 0.93 14.56 -2.01
C PHE A 168 0.01 13.83 -1.02
N VAL A 169 -0.04 12.50 -1.13
CA VAL A 169 -0.79 11.66 -0.20
C VAL A 169 0.09 11.41 1.03
N SER A 170 -0.49 11.59 2.22
CA SER A 170 0.16 11.14 3.46
C SER A 170 0.22 9.61 3.46
N VAL A 171 1.44 9.07 3.36
CA VAL A 171 1.68 7.62 3.34
C VAL A 171 1.51 7.06 4.75
N GLY A 172 0.61 6.10 4.91
CA GLY A 172 0.38 5.45 6.19
C GLY A 172 1.55 4.55 6.60
N ILE A 173 1.75 4.36 7.91
CA ILE A 173 2.76 3.45 8.47
C ILE A 173 2.63 2.02 7.93
N GLN A 174 1.41 1.60 7.58
CA GLN A 174 1.14 0.28 7.01
C GLN A 174 1.87 0.06 5.67
N GLU A 175 2.01 1.10 4.85
CA GLU A 175 2.68 1.02 3.55
C GLU A 175 4.22 0.99 3.70
N PHE A 176 4.74 1.57 4.78
CA PHE A 176 6.18 1.60 5.10
C PHE A 176 6.65 0.39 5.93
N TYR A 177 5.73 -0.45 6.41
CA TYR A 177 6.02 -1.63 7.23
C TYR A 177 7.12 -2.57 6.66
N PRO A 178 7.10 -2.99 5.37
CA PRO A 178 8.14 -3.89 4.86
C PRO A 178 9.54 -3.27 4.89
N VAL A 179 9.64 -1.94 4.74
CA VAL A 179 10.93 -1.23 4.82
C VAL A 179 11.48 -1.27 6.24
N LEU A 180 10.63 -1.06 7.25
CA LEU A 180 11.01 -1.19 8.66
C LEU A 180 11.48 -2.60 9.01
N VAL A 181 10.83 -3.63 8.45
CA VAL A 181 11.22 -5.03 8.65
C VAL A 181 12.62 -5.30 8.07
N VAL A 182 12.88 -4.87 6.84
CA VAL A 182 14.20 -5.03 6.20
C VAL A 182 15.29 -4.28 6.99
N LEU A 183 15.00 -3.06 7.47
CA LEU A 183 15.91 -2.29 8.31
C LEU A 183 16.23 -3.04 9.62
N ALA A 184 15.22 -3.61 10.28
CA ALA A 184 15.41 -4.38 11.50
C ALA A 184 16.30 -5.61 11.27
N TYR A 185 16.07 -6.35 10.18
CA TYR A 185 16.94 -7.47 9.80
C TYR A 185 18.39 -7.03 9.53
N GLY A 186 18.60 -5.86 8.90
CA GLY A 186 19.93 -5.30 8.69
C GLY A 186 20.65 -4.97 9.99
N ILE A 187 19.95 -4.37 10.95
CA ILE A 187 20.51 -4.05 12.28
C ILE A 187 20.89 -5.35 13.01
N ILE A 188 20.00 -6.33 13.05
CA ILE A 188 20.25 -7.64 13.68
C ILE A 188 21.44 -8.34 13.02
N GLY A 189 21.49 -8.36 11.69
CA GLY A 189 22.58 -8.96 10.92
C GLY A 189 23.93 -8.30 11.23
N SER A 190 23.97 -6.96 11.28
CA SER A 190 25.20 -6.22 11.62
C SER A 190 25.69 -6.51 13.05
N ALA A 191 24.76 -6.61 14.01
CA ALA A 191 25.07 -6.94 15.38
C ALA A 191 25.58 -8.39 15.51
N LEU A 192 24.99 -9.34 14.77
CA LEU A 192 25.47 -10.72 14.74
C LEU A 192 26.88 -10.81 14.15
N ILE A 193 27.16 -10.11 13.04
CA ILE A 193 28.51 -10.07 12.45
C ILE A 193 29.50 -9.50 13.47
N LEU A 194 29.17 -8.37 14.11
CA LEU A 194 30.02 -7.77 15.14
C LEU A 194 30.29 -8.74 16.31
N VAL A 195 29.27 -9.46 16.78
CA VAL A 195 29.42 -10.47 17.83
C VAL A 195 30.33 -11.61 17.37
N THR A 196 30.16 -12.10 16.13
CA THR A 196 31.02 -13.16 15.59
C THR A 196 32.48 -12.72 15.45
N GLU A 197 32.74 -11.47 15.06
CA GLU A 197 34.09 -10.91 14.99
C GLU A 197 34.74 -10.81 16.37
N ILE A 198 33.99 -10.35 17.38
CA ILE A 198 34.47 -10.27 18.76
C ILE A 198 34.80 -11.67 19.29
N LEU A 199 33.92 -12.65 19.06
CA LEU A 199 34.14 -14.04 19.47
C LEU A 199 35.36 -14.66 18.76
N PHE A 200 35.53 -14.38 17.47
CA PHE A 200 36.68 -14.84 16.70
C PHE A 200 37.99 -14.22 17.23
N PHE A 201 38.00 -12.93 17.52
CA PHE A 201 39.16 -12.24 18.09
C PHE A 201 39.52 -12.78 19.48
N LYS A 202 38.52 -13.02 20.34
CA LYS A 202 38.73 -13.62 21.66
C LYS A 202 39.26 -15.05 21.58
N ARG A 203 38.75 -15.88 20.65
CA ARG A 203 39.29 -17.22 20.37
C ARG A 203 40.73 -17.17 19.84
N GLN A 204 41.04 -16.24 18.94
CA GLN A 204 42.42 -16.06 18.47
C GLN A 204 43.36 -15.66 19.60
N GLN A 205 42.94 -14.77 20.51
CA GLN A 205 43.75 -14.36 21.64
C GLN A 205 43.97 -15.50 22.64
N ALA A 206 42.94 -16.31 22.92
CA ALA A 206 43.07 -17.51 23.75
C ALA A 206 44.00 -18.57 23.11
N ASN A 207 43.90 -18.78 21.79
CA ASN A 207 44.77 -19.71 21.07
C ASN A 207 46.22 -19.20 20.96
N CYS A 208 46.42 -17.89 20.93
CA CYS A 208 47.76 -17.27 20.94
C CYS A 208 48.39 -17.32 22.35
N CYS A 209 47.61 -17.12 23.42
CA CYS A 209 48.08 -17.36 24.79
C CYS A 209 48.33 -18.84 25.08
N ALA A 210 47.52 -19.76 24.52
CA ALA A 210 47.78 -21.20 24.62
C ALA A 210 49.08 -21.57 23.88
N LEU A 211 49.37 -20.98 22.72
CA LEU A 211 50.65 -21.15 22.03
C LEU A 211 51.83 -20.52 22.80
N HIS A 212 51.63 -19.38 23.47
CA HIS A 212 52.66 -18.78 24.35
C HIS A 212 52.92 -19.64 25.59
N PHE A 213 51.88 -20.24 26.18
CA PHE A 213 52.01 -21.15 27.32
C PHE A 213 52.65 -22.48 26.90
N ILE A 214 52.35 -23.00 25.70
CA ILE A 214 53.04 -24.19 25.17
C ILE A 214 54.50 -23.85 24.86
N SER A 215 54.82 -22.68 24.31
CA SER A 215 56.23 -22.28 24.13
C SER A 215 56.96 -22.09 25.46
N ASP A 216 56.32 -21.50 26.48
CA ASP A 216 56.90 -21.37 27.82
C ASP A 216 57.11 -22.75 28.49
N VAL A 217 56.17 -23.69 28.33
CA VAL A 217 56.30 -25.07 28.86
C VAL A 217 57.37 -25.87 28.11
N THR A 218 57.53 -25.70 26.78
CA THR A 218 58.63 -26.34 26.04
C THR A 218 59.99 -25.78 26.42
N VAL A 219 60.10 -24.47 26.71
CA VAL A 219 61.36 -23.84 27.13
C VAL A 219 61.73 -24.22 28.58
N VAL A 220 60.75 -24.43 29.46
CA VAL A 220 60.99 -24.91 30.83
C VAL A 220 61.41 -26.39 30.85
N HIS A 221 60.96 -27.21 29.90
CA HIS A 221 61.36 -28.63 29.85
C HIS A 221 62.73 -28.88 29.19
N GLU A 222 63.27 -27.91 28.44
CA GLU A 222 64.56 -28.02 27.72
C GLU A 222 65.71 -27.27 28.42
N SER A 223 65.45 -26.52 29.50
CA SER A 223 66.47 -25.76 30.26
C SER A 223 67.12 -26.58 31.39
N GLY A 224 67.41 -27.85 31.11
CA GLY A 224 68.16 -28.76 31.97
C GLY A 224 69.44 -29.26 31.32
N ASN A 225 70.20 -28.42 30.60
CA ASN A 225 71.67 -28.53 30.46
C ASN A 225 72.28 -27.40 29.60
N HIS A 226 73.26 -26.71 30.21
CA HIS A 226 74.38 -25.95 29.62
C HIS A 226 74.14 -24.74 28.69
N ALA A 227 74.51 -23.57 29.24
CA ALA A 227 75.35 -22.49 28.69
C ALA A 227 75.00 -21.84 27.33
N GLU A 228 74.67 -20.54 27.34
CA GLU A 228 75.51 -19.42 26.86
C GLU A 228 74.66 -18.14 26.64
N LYS A 229 75.26 -16.97 26.88
CA LYS A 229 74.64 -15.63 26.91
C LYS A 229 74.12 -15.19 25.53
N THR A 230 73.02 -14.43 25.49
CA THR A 230 72.89 -13.22 24.66
C THR A 230 71.80 -12.29 25.17
N GLU A 231 72.16 -11.01 25.25
CA GLU A 231 71.38 -9.86 25.70
C GLU A 231 70.33 -9.47 24.64
N TYR A 232 69.05 -9.37 25.01
CA TYR A 232 67.92 -9.17 24.08
C TYR A 232 67.31 -7.76 24.19
N ASN A 233 67.38 -7.00 23.09
CA ASN A 233 66.98 -5.60 22.97
C ASN A 233 65.52 -5.47 22.43
N PRO A 234 64.61 -4.75 23.12
CA PRO A 234 63.16 -4.76 22.86
C PRO A 234 62.67 -3.98 21.62
N ASN A 235 63.55 -3.41 20.80
CA ASN A 235 63.14 -2.47 19.74
C ASN A 235 62.74 -3.07 18.38
N GLN A 236 62.77 -4.41 18.20
CA GLN A 236 62.45 -5.01 16.89
C GLN A 236 60.97 -5.37 16.64
N ILE A 237 60.12 -5.35 17.67
CA ILE A 237 58.72 -5.83 17.53
C ILE A 237 57.80 -4.73 16.92
N ILE A 238 58.15 -3.46 17.10
CA ILE A 238 57.31 -2.33 16.68
C ILE A 238 57.39 -2.10 15.16
N THR A 239 58.52 -2.42 14.50
CA THR A 239 58.71 -2.15 13.07
C THR A 239 58.01 -3.17 12.15
N LYS A 240 57.84 -4.43 12.58
CA LYS A 240 57.11 -5.43 11.77
C LYS A 240 55.60 -5.19 11.68
N ARG A 241 54.98 -4.53 12.66
CA ARG A 241 53.54 -4.20 12.60
C ARG A 241 53.21 -3.03 11.65
N ARG A 242 54.15 -2.11 11.42
CA ARG A 242 53.93 -0.96 10.52
C ARG A 242 53.95 -1.34 9.04
N ASN A 243 54.77 -2.32 8.64
CA ASN A 243 54.89 -2.70 7.22
C ASN A 243 53.76 -3.61 6.71
N LYS A 244 53.04 -4.32 7.58
CA LYS A 244 51.92 -5.19 7.15
C LYS A 244 50.61 -4.44 6.88
N TYR A 245 50.46 -3.21 7.38
CA TYR A 245 49.31 -2.34 7.08
C TYR A 245 49.51 -1.44 5.85
N ARG A 246 50.74 -1.30 5.33
CA ARG A 246 51.02 -0.47 4.13
C ARG A 246 50.88 -1.22 2.80
N GLN A 247 50.80 -2.56 2.81
CA GLN A 247 50.66 -3.39 1.60
C GLN A 247 49.23 -3.84 1.28
N ARG A 248 48.21 -3.39 2.03
CA ARG A 248 46.78 -3.68 1.72
C ARG A 248 46.01 -2.52 1.10
N ASN A 249 46.66 -1.36 0.89
CA ASN A 249 46.11 -0.24 0.15
C ASN A 249 47.01 0.06 -1.06
N PHE A 250 46.98 -0.84 -2.04
CA PHE A 250 47.13 -0.59 -3.46
C PHE A 250 46.34 -1.68 -4.21
#